data_AF-A0A3D4Z025-F1
#
_entry.id   AF-A0A3D4Z025-F1
#
_cell.length_a   1.000
_cell.length_b   1.000
_cell.length_c   1.000
_cell.angle_alpha   90.00
_cell.angle_beta   90.00
_cell.angle_gamma   90.00
#
_symmetry.space_group_name_H-M   'P 1'
#
loop_
_entity.id
_entity.type
_entity.pdbx_description
1 polymer ?
#
loop_
_entity_poly.entity_id
_entity_poly.type
_entity_poly.pdbx_seq_one_letter_code
_entity_poly.pdbx_strand_id
1 'polypeptide(L)' 'RVEDMIMDRIVAGVAWKDRPSIEQAKLLWIKNKDQIDRAYLKQFAKEEGCEATLKEIMKL' A
#
# COMPACT_ATOMS: atom_id res chain seq x y z
N ARG A 1 0.86 -6.36 -10.88
CA ARG A 1 -0.50 -6.55 -10.34
C ARG A 1 -0.92 -5.27 -9.63
N VAL A 2 -2.19 -5.09 -9.24
CA VAL A 2 -2.61 -3.84 -8.57
C VAL A 2 -1.91 -3.72 -7.20
N GLU A 3 -1.65 -4.85 -6.56
CA GLU A 3 -0.94 -4.97 -5.29
C GLU A 3 0.47 -4.40 -5.38
N ASP A 4 1.20 -4.74 -6.44
CA ASP A 4 2.56 -4.22 -6.67
C ASP A 4 2.54 -2.70 -6.81
N MET A 5 1.54 -2.15 -7.51
CA MET A 5 1.38 -0.70 -7.63
C MET A 5 1.03 -0.05 -6.29
N ILE A 6 0.18 -0.68 -5.48
CA ILE A 6 -0.14 -0.18 -4.14
C ILE A 6 1.13 -0.15 -3.28
N MET A 7 1.91 -1.24 -3.30
CA MET A 7 3.15 -1.34 -2.53
C MET A 7 4.20 -0.35 -3.00
N ASP A 8 4.41 -0.19 -4.31
CA ASP A 8 5.34 0.79 -4.88
C ASP A 8 5.02 2.21 -4.39
N ARG A 9 3.74 2.59 -4.40
CA ARG A 9 3.29 3.88 -3.87
C ARG A 9 3.45 4.01 -2.36
N ILE A 10 3.22 2.94 -1.60
CA ILE A 10 3.46 2.95 -0.14
C ILE A 10 4.95 3.11 0.15
N VAL A 11 5.82 2.36 -0.53
CA VAL A 11 7.27 2.40 -0.37
C VAL A 11 7.81 3.79 -0.72
N ALA A 12 7.41 4.33 -1.87
CA ALA A 12 7.78 5.70 -2.25
C ALA A 12 7.31 6.73 -1.21
N GLY A 13 6.07 6.61 -0.73
CA GLY A 13 5.51 7.50 0.28
C GLY A 13 6.23 7.43 1.62
N VAL A 14 6.66 6.25 2.07
CA VAL A 14 7.42 6.08 3.33
C VAL A 14 8.87 6.52 3.17
N ALA A 15 9.56 6.02 2.16
CA ALA A 15 10.98 6.26 1.96
C ALA A 15 11.27 7.73 1.65
N TRP A 16 10.41 8.36 0.83
CA TRP A 16 10.65 9.72 0.31
C TRP A 16 9.74 10.76 0.96
N LYS A 17 8.91 10.34 1.94
CA LYS A 17 7.89 11.19 2.60
C LYS A 17 6.90 11.81 1.61
N ASP A 18 6.65 11.13 0.50
CA ASP A 18 5.80 11.59 -0.59
C ASP A 18 4.31 11.32 -0.30
N ARG A 19 3.62 12.34 0.22
CA ARG A 19 2.18 12.27 0.53
C ARG A 19 1.31 11.94 -0.71
N PRO A 20 1.53 12.54 -1.89
CA PRO A 20 0.83 12.15 -3.12
C PRO A 20 0.84 10.64 -3.39
N SER A 21 1.98 9.96 -3.24
CA SER A 21 2.05 8.50 -3.42
C SER A 21 1.18 7.75 -2.41
N ILE A 22 1.16 8.17 -1.13
CA ILE A 22 0.26 7.56 -0.13
C ILE A 22 -1.22 7.74 -0.51
N GLU A 23 -1.62 8.91 -0.99
CA GLU A 23 -2.99 9.13 -1.46
C GLU A 23 -3.34 8.27 -2.69
N GLN A 24 -2.40 8.11 -3.62
CA GLN A 24 -2.58 7.18 -4.74
C GLN A 24 -2.74 5.73 -4.28
N ALA A 25 -1.95 5.28 -3.31
CA ALA A 25 -2.07 3.95 -2.72
C ALA A 25 -3.45 3.75 -2.08
N LYS A 26 -3.98 4.76 -1.37
CA LYS A 26 -5.34 4.73 -0.80
C LYS A 26 -6.42 4.58 -1.88
N LEU A 27 -6.35 5.37 -2.95
CA LEU A 27 -7.31 5.31 -4.04
C LEU A 27 -7.27 3.95 -4.75
N LEU A 28 -6.06 3.42 -4.99
CA LEU A 28 -5.87 2.10 -5.57
C LEU A 28 -6.42 1.00 -4.67
N TRP A 29 -6.20 1.09 -3.36
CA TRP A 29 -6.80 0.19 -2.37
C TRP A 29 -8.33 0.24 -2.44
N ILE A 30 -8.94 1.42 -2.27
CA ILE A 30 -10.40 1.58 -2.26
C ILE A 30 -11.04 0.99 -3.51
N LYS A 31 -10.44 1.24 -4.68
CA LYS A 31 -10.97 0.78 -5.97
C LYS A 31 -10.88 -0.74 -6.16
N ASN A 32 -9.93 -1.42 -5.50
CA ASN A 32 -9.59 -2.81 -5.82
C ASN A 32 -9.59 -3.75 -4.59
N LYS A 33 -9.97 -3.28 -3.39
CA LYS A 33 -9.86 -4.03 -2.11
C LYS A 33 -10.58 -5.37 -2.06
N ASP A 34 -11.52 -5.61 -2.96
CA ASP A 34 -12.29 -6.86 -3.09
C ASP A 34 -11.60 -7.89 -4.00
N GLN A 35 -10.63 -7.47 -4.80
CA GLN A 35 -9.90 -8.31 -5.76
C GLN A 35 -8.41 -8.48 -5.41
N ILE A 36 -7.96 -7.81 -4.35
CA ILE A 36 -6.56 -7.78 -3.93
C ILE A 36 -6.21 -8.95 -3.02
N ASP A 37 -5.05 -9.55 -3.25
CA ASP A 37 -4.43 -10.48 -2.30
C ASP A 37 -3.84 -9.72 -1.09
N ARG A 38 -4.58 -9.74 0.01
CA ARG A 38 -4.18 -9.11 1.28
C ARG A 38 -3.03 -9.84 1.97
N ALA A 39 -2.85 -11.14 1.74
CA ALA A 39 -1.74 -11.88 2.31
C ALA A 39 -0.43 -11.44 1.66
N TYR A 40 -0.44 -11.30 0.33
CA TYR A 40 0.67 -10.77 -0.43
C TYR A 40 1.05 -9.35 0.03
N LEU A 41 0.10 -8.41 0.11
CA LEU A 41 0.38 -7.04 0.57
C LEU A 41 1.03 -7.01 1.96
N LYS A 42 0.50 -7.82 2.91
CA LYS A 42 1.04 -7.88 4.27
C LYS A 42 2.47 -8.43 4.31
N GLN A 43 2.75 -9.46 3.50
CA GLN A 43 4.09 -10.02 3.41
C GLN A 43 5.06 -9.00 2.81
N PHE A 44 4.70 -8.39 1.68
CA PHE A 44 5.53 -7.38 1.03
C PHE A 44 5.81 -6.21 1.97
N ALA A 45 4.78 -5.70 2.66
CA ALA A 45 4.95 -4.58 3.58
C ALA A 45 5.84 -4.90 4.77
N LYS A 46 5.91 -6.16 5.19
CA LYS A 46 6.84 -6.63 6.22
C LYS A 46 8.28 -6.65 5.72
N GLU A 47 8.50 -7.13 4.51
CA GLU A 47 9.82 -7.20 3.87
C GLU A 47 10.40 -5.79 3.66
N GLU A 48 9.55 -4.83 3.27
CA GLU A 48 9.94 -3.42 3.04
C GLU A 48 9.86 -2.52 4.29
N GLY A 49 9.37 -3.03 5.43
CA GLY A 49 9.24 -2.26 6.66
C GLY A 49 8.17 -1.15 6.65
N CYS A 50 7.14 -1.27 5.79
CA CYS A 50 6.05 -0.29 5.64
C CYS A 50 4.68 -0.78 6.17
N GLU A 51 4.67 -1.82 7.02
CA GLU A 51 3.45 -2.41 7.59
C GLU A 51 2.51 -1.40 8.27
N ALA A 52 3.06 -0.41 8.97
CA ALA A 52 2.25 0.59 9.68
C ALA A 52 1.38 1.39 8.70
N THR A 53 2.00 1.87 7.62
CA THR A 53 1.32 2.64 6.57
C THR A 53 0.32 1.78 5.80
N LEU A 54 0.66 0.53 5.49
CA LEU A 54 -0.30 -0.40 4.88
C LEU A 54 -1.53 -0.60 5.80
N LYS A 55 -1.33 -0.81 7.11
CA LYS A 55 -2.43 -0.98 8.07
C LYS A 55 -3.33 0.26 8.15
N GLU A 56 -2.78 1.46 8.04
CA GLU A 56 -3.56 2.70 8.00
C GLU A 56 -4.42 2.76 6.74
N ILE A 57 -3.84 2.43 5.57
CA ILE A 57 -4.56 2.42 4.30
C ILE A 57 -5.68 1.38 4.30
N MET A 58 -5.43 0.18 4.84
CA MET A 58 -6.41 -0.91 4.87
C MET A 58 -7.59 -0.69 5.83
N LYS A 59 -7.52 0.30 6.73
CA LYS A 59 -8.64 0.66 7.62
C LYS A 59 -9.73 1.50 6.93
N LEU A 60 -9.47 1.98 5.71
CA LEU A 60 -10.40 2.71 4.83
C LEU A 60 -11.24 1.72 3.99
#